data_AF-A0A9D1DWJ0-F1
#
_entry.id   AF-A0A9D1DWJ0-F1
#
_cell.length_a   1.000
_cell.length_b   1.000
_cell.length_c   1.000
_cell.angle_alpha   90.00
_cell.angle_beta   90.00
_cell.angle_gamma   90.00
#
_symmetry.space_group_name_H-M   'P 1'
#
loop_
_entity.id
_entity.type
_entity.pdbx_description
1 polymer ?
#
loop_
_entity_poly.entity_id
_entity_poly.type
_entity_poly.pdbx_seq_one_letter_code
_entity_poly.pdbx_strand_id
1 'polypeptide(L)'
;MKIIEAAEARERLDMPTCVKLMREAFTMLEDGTASQPMRSVNALPHGNSFGFMPAYLGDHGYFGAKVITAFHANIGTEYPSHMGYVMMFESEHGSFVGMADCSVITELRTGAASGVATDLLARKDAKTLALIGAGAQARSHLAAMLVVRPGLSEVRVYDLRKEASEAFKAESEAKYGVKVTVCGSVEE
;
A
#
# COMPACT_ATOMS: atom_id res chain seq x y z
N MET A 1 -25.15 -2.12 5.73
CA MET A 1 -23.80 -2.53 6.18
C MET A 1 -23.16 -3.38 5.09
N LYS A 2 -21.95 -3.02 4.64
CA LYS A 2 -21.20 -3.79 3.62
C LYS A 2 -19.87 -4.29 4.22
N ILE A 3 -19.49 -5.52 3.89
CA ILE A 3 -18.16 -6.05 4.17
C ILE A 3 -17.51 -6.30 2.82
N ILE A 4 -16.41 -5.61 2.55
CA ILE A 4 -15.65 -5.72 1.30
C ILE A 4 -14.42 -6.56 1.58
N GLU A 5 -14.44 -7.79 1.09
CA GLU A 5 -13.32 -8.72 1.25
C GLU A 5 -12.17 -8.41 0.29
N ALA A 6 -11.00 -9.00 0.54
CA ALA A 6 -9.77 -8.73 -0.20
C ALA A 6 -9.92 -8.83 -1.73
N ALA A 7 -10.63 -9.85 -2.24
CA ALA A 7 -10.85 -10.05 -3.67
C ALA A 7 -11.62 -8.89 -4.30
N GLU A 8 -12.73 -8.50 -3.66
CA GLU A 8 -13.57 -7.40 -4.11
C GLU A 8 -12.84 -6.05 -3.99
N ALA A 9 -12.10 -5.83 -2.89
CA ALA A 9 -11.30 -4.63 -2.71
C ALA A 9 -10.25 -4.48 -3.83
N ARG A 10 -9.60 -5.57 -4.23
CA ARG A 10 -8.58 -5.58 -5.27
C ARG A 10 -9.16 -5.38 -6.68
N GLU A 11 -10.39 -5.83 -6.93
CA GLU A 11 -11.09 -5.58 -8.18
C GLU A 11 -11.52 -4.11 -8.32
N ARG A 12 -11.94 -3.49 -7.21
CA ARG A 12 -12.48 -2.12 -7.20
C ARG A 12 -11.43 -1.02 -7.14
N LEU A 13 -10.20 -1.32 -6.71
CA LEU A 13 -9.14 -0.33 -6.49
C LEU A 13 -8.04 -0.44 -7.55
N ASP A 14 -8.03 0.50 -8.50
CA ASP A 14 -6.90 0.68 -9.40
C ASP A 14 -5.84 1.65 -8.84
N MET A 15 -4.59 1.47 -9.29
CA MET A 15 -3.46 2.24 -8.78
C MET A 15 -3.51 3.75 -9.13
N PRO A 16 -3.92 4.18 -10.35
CA PRO A 16 -4.13 5.60 -10.64
C PRO A 16 -5.08 6.29 -9.66
N THR A 17 -6.20 5.65 -9.35
CA THR A 17 -7.18 6.11 -8.36
C THR A 17 -6.56 6.17 -6.98
N CYS A 18 -5.83 5.13 -6.55
CA CYS A 18 -5.14 5.15 -5.26
C CYS A 18 -4.12 6.30 -5.14
N VAL A 19 -3.33 6.58 -6.18
CA VAL A 19 -2.36 7.70 -6.18
C VAL A 19 -3.09 9.04 -6.07
N LYS A 20 -4.18 9.23 -6.80
CA LYS A 20 -5.03 10.42 -6.71
C LYS A 20 -5.59 10.59 -5.29
N LEU A 21 -6.22 9.56 -4.75
CA LEU A 21 -6.83 9.58 -3.41
C LEU A 21 -5.78 9.85 -2.31
N MET A 22 -4.57 9.29 -2.44
CA MET A 22 -3.49 9.59 -1.49
C MET A 22 -3.05 11.04 -1.57
N ARG A 23 -2.97 11.63 -2.77
CA ARG A 23 -2.65 13.06 -2.93
C ARG A 23 -3.72 13.94 -2.30
N GLU A 24 -4.99 13.64 -2.54
CA GLU A 24 -6.13 14.34 -1.94
C GLU A 24 -6.06 14.25 -0.41
N ALA A 25 -5.89 13.04 0.14
CA ALA A 25 -5.80 12.85 1.59
C ALA A 25 -4.64 13.63 2.23
N PHE A 26 -3.45 13.67 1.61
CA PHE A 26 -2.34 14.48 2.11
C PHE A 26 -2.62 15.99 2.01
N THR A 27 -3.29 16.43 0.96
CA THR A 27 -3.69 17.84 0.79
C THR A 27 -4.68 18.25 1.87
N MET A 28 -5.69 17.42 2.15
CA MET A 28 -6.66 17.67 3.22
C MET A 28 -6.02 17.73 4.61
N LEU A 29 -4.99 16.91 4.87
CA LEU A 29 -4.24 16.97 6.13
C LEU A 29 -3.48 18.28 6.28
N GLU A 30 -2.87 18.78 5.20
CA GLU A 30 -2.16 20.06 5.19
C GLU A 30 -3.13 21.25 5.32
N ASP A 31 -4.27 21.19 4.63
CA ASP A 31 -5.31 22.23 4.67
C ASP A 31 -6.10 22.23 6.00
N GLY A 32 -5.90 21.24 6.85
CA GLY A 32 -6.60 21.09 8.13
C GLY A 32 -8.05 20.61 8.00
N THR A 33 -8.47 20.13 6.82
CA THR A 33 -9.81 19.58 6.57
C THR A 33 -9.89 18.07 6.86
N ALA A 34 -8.77 17.40 7.10
CA ALA A 34 -8.71 16.05 7.63
C ALA A 34 -7.97 16.00 8.98
N SER A 35 -8.27 14.97 9.78
CA SER A 35 -7.57 14.72 11.05
C SER A 35 -7.10 13.27 11.11
N GLN A 36 -5.85 13.08 11.50
CA GLN A 36 -5.26 11.77 11.73
C GLN A 36 -4.41 11.82 13.01
N PRO A 37 -4.98 11.46 14.17
CA PRO A 37 -4.21 11.42 15.40
C PRO A 37 -3.16 10.29 15.36
N MET A 38 -2.25 10.32 16.32
CA MET A 38 -1.24 9.28 16.47
C MET A 38 -1.87 7.90 16.62
N ARG A 39 -1.34 6.91 15.89
CA ARG A 39 -1.77 5.52 15.99
C ARG A 39 -1.45 4.94 17.37
N SER A 40 -2.28 4.02 17.84
CA SER A 40 -2.00 3.18 19.01
C SER A 40 -1.51 1.82 18.55
N VAL A 41 -0.45 1.32 19.17
CA VAL A 41 0.09 -0.03 18.91
C VAL A 41 0.27 -0.74 20.23
N ASN A 42 -0.43 -1.86 20.39
CA ASN A 42 -0.27 -2.76 21.53
C ASN A 42 0.72 -3.85 21.15
N ALA A 43 1.75 -4.02 21.97
CA ALA A 43 2.65 -5.17 21.85
C ALA A 43 1.90 -6.43 22.32
N LEU A 44 2.04 -7.51 21.56
CA LEU A 44 1.52 -8.83 21.87
C LEU A 44 2.69 -9.81 22.07
N PRO A 45 2.46 -11.00 22.66
CA PRO A 45 3.49 -12.03 22.77
C PRO A 45 4.16 -12.37 21.43
N HIS A 46 5.39 -12.89 21.50
CA HIS A 46 6.19 -13.32 20.34
C HIS A 46 6.54 -12.19 19.34
N GLY A 47 6.57 -10.94 19.80
CA GLY A 47 6.88 -9.78 18.95
C GLY A 47 5.75 -9.40 17.99
N ASN A 48 4.55 -9.94 18.21
CA ASN A 48 3.37 -9.57 17.44
C ASN A 48 2.83 -8.21 17.89
N SER A 49 1.96 -7.60 17.09
CA SER A 49 1.34 -6.32 17.45
C SER A 49 -0.12 -6.20 17.01
N PHE A 50 -0.86 -5.36 17.72
CA PHE A 50 -2.23 -4.96 17.41
C PHE A 50 -2.32 -3.44 17.32
N GLY A 51 -2.60 -2.94 16.12
CA GLY A 51 -2.62 -1.53 15.78
C GLY A 51 -4.04 -0.98 15.58
N PHE A 52 -4.24 0.25 16.04
CA PHE A 52 -5.43 1.06 15.81
C PHE A 52 -5.01 2.40 15.19
N MET A 53 -5.53 2.70 14.00
CA MET A 53 -5.17 3.90 13.22
C MET A 53 -6.44 4.64 12.79
N PRO A 54 -6.97 5.55 13.62
CA PRO A 54 -8.17 6.31 13.30
C PRO A 54 -7.87 7.53 12.41
N ALA A 55 -8.85 7.94 11.63
CA ALA A 55 -8.81 9.16 10.83
C ALA A 55 -10.23 9.71 10.56
N TYR A 56 -10.31 11.01 10.30
CA TYR A 56 -11.50 11.73 9.86
C TYR A 56 -11.20 12.45 8.54
N LEU A 57 -12.07 12.27 7.55
CA LEU A 57 -11.98 12.87 6.22
C LEU A 57 -13.07 13.93 6.09
N GLY A 58 -12.79 15.16 6.54
CA GLY A 58 -13.77 16.23 6.75
C GLY A 58 -14.80 16.37 5.65
N ASP A 59 -14.37 16.86 4.49
CA ASP A 59 -15.27 17.17 3.36
C ASP A 59 -15.96 15.94 2.76
N HIS A 60 -15.45 14.74 3.04
CA HIS A 60 -16.08 13.50 2.62
C HIS A 60 -17.18 13.04 3.59
N GLY A 61 -17.29 13.62 4.78
CA GLY A 61 -18.32 13.27 5.76
C GLY A 61 -18.15 11.86 6.34
N TYR A 62 -16.94 11.30 6.31
CA TYR A 62 -16.65 9.97 6.87
C TYR A 62 -15.49 10.00 7.87
N PHE A 63 -15.59 9.15 8.89
CA PHE A 63 -14.48 8.80 9.76
C PHE A 63 -14.35 7.29 9.87
N GLY A 64 -13.21 6.83 10.35
CA GLY A 64 -12.97 5.41 10.44
C GLY A 64 -11.68 5.07 11.16
N ALA A 65 -11.40 3.79 11.23
CA ALA A 65 -10.13 3.31 11.74
C ALA A 65 -9.70 2.03 11.06
N LYS A 66 -8.40 1.94 10.77
CA LYS A 66 -7.78 0.66 10.49
C LYS A 66 -7.46 -0.05 11.79
N VAL A 67 -8.02 -1.25 11.94
CA VAL A 67 -7.75 -2.20 13.01
C VAL A 67 -6.96 -3.35 12.41
N ILE A 68 -5.71 -3.53 12.82
CA ILE A 68 -4.78 -4.44 12.15
C ILE A 68 -3.93 -5.21 13.15
N THR A 69 -3.62 -6.47 12.86
CA THR A 69 -2.59 -7.24 13.54
C THR A 69 -1.37 -7.41 12.64
N ALA A 70 -0.18 -7.48 13.24
CA ALA A 70 1.04 -7.88 12.55
C ALA A 70 1.65 -9.09 13.26
N PHE A 71 1.71 -10.22 12.55
CA PHE A 71 2.19 -11.52 13.02
C PHE A 71 3.32 -11.99 12.09
N HIS A 72 4.57 -11.66 12.45
CA HIS A 72 5.73 -11.90 11.58
C HIS A 72 6.01 -13.39 11.33
N ALA A 73 5.65 -14.27 12.27
CA ALA A 73 5.81 -15.72 12.12
C ALA A 73 4.96 -16.32 10.98
N ASN A 74 3.97 -15.59 10.46
CA ASN A 74 3.15 -16.03 9.33
C ASN A 74 3.85 -15.87 7.98
N ILE A 75 5.02 -15.22 7.91
CA ILE A 75 5.74 -15.07 6.65
C ILE A 75 6.15 -16.45 6.12
N GLY A 76 5.64 -16.79 4.92
CA GLY A 76 5.90 -18.09 4.28
C GLY A 76 4.91 -19.19 4.65
N THR A 77 3.85 -18.89 5.42
CA THR A 77 2.74 -19.82 5.68
C THR A 77 1.51 -19.46 4.84
N GLU A 78 0.41 -20.20 5.00
CA GLU A 78 -0.88 -19.87 4.37
C GLU A 78 -1.53 -18.59 4.93
N TYR A 79 -1.08 -18.12 6.10
CA TYR A 79 -1.66 -16.98 6.77
C TYR A 79 -0.97 -15.67 6.36
N PRO A 80 -1.70 -14.57 6.13
CA PRO A 80 -1.08 -13.26 5.96
C PRO A 80 -0.36 -12.80 7.23
N SER A 81 0.76 -12.10 7.07
CA SER A 81 1.48 -11.48 8.19
C SER A 81 0.78 -10.24 8.74
N HIS A 82 -0.14 -9.66 7.98
CA HIS A 82 -0.94 -8.51 8.37
C HIS A 82 -2.41 -8.79 8.05
N MET A 83 -3.28 -8.71 9.06
CA MET A 83 -4.70 -9.01 8.92
C MET A 83 -5.55 -8.00 9.68
N GLY A 84 -6.76 -7.76 9.22
CA GLY A 84 -7.71 -6.86 9.87
C GLY A 84 -8.56 -6.08 8.87
N TYR A 85 -9.23 -5.04 9.36
CA TYR A 85 -10.22 -4.30 8.58
C TYR A 85 -10.07 -2.79 8.76
N VAL A 86 -10.43 -2.05 7.71
CA VAL A 86 -10.72 -0.62 7.80
C VAL A 86 -12.22 -0.48 8.04
N MET A 87 -12.61 0.04 9.20
CA MET A 87 -14.00 0.30 9.56
C MET A 87 -14.36 1.73 9.22
N MET A 88 -15.56 1.95 8.68
CA MET A 88 -16.04 3.25 8.22
C MET A 88 -17.39 3.62 8.86
N PHE A 89 -17.52 4.89 9.23
CA PHE A 89 -18.70 5.52 9.81
C PHE A 89 -18.98 6.82 9.06
N GLU A 90 -20.25 7.15 8.87
CA GLU A 90 -20.65 8.48 8.38
C GLU A 90 -20.72 9.49 9.55
N SER A 91 -20.47 10.76 9.26
CA SER A 91 -20.23 11.79 10.29
C SER A 91 -21.48 12.55 10.72
N GLU A 92 -22.59 12.41 10.01
CA GLU A 92 -23.85 13.10 10.32
C GLU A 92 -24.55 12.47 11.53
N HIS A 93 -24.63 11.13 11.56
CA HIS A 93 -25.28 10.38 12.65
C HIS A 93 -24.35 9.39 13.36
N GLY A 94 -23.10 9.24 12.91
CA GLY A 94 -22.14 8.29 13.49
C GLY A 94 -22.46 6.83 13.18
N SER A 95 -23.32 6.57 12.19
CA SER A 95 -23.77 5.22 11.87
C SER A 95 -22.68 4.43 11.15
N PHE A 96 -22.62 3.13 11.46
CA PHE A 96 -21.66 2.22 10.86
C PHE A 96 -22.02 1.92 9.40
N VAL A 97 -21.11 2.23 8.48
CA VAL A 97 -21.33 2.07 7.03
C VAL A 97 -20.91 0.67 6.59
N GLY A 98 -19.77 0.21 7.08
CA GLY A 98 -19.18 -1.05 6.69
C GLY A 98 -17.70 -1.14 6.99
N MET A 99 -17.09 -2.23 6.51
CA MET A 99 -15.67 -2.47 6.67
C MET A 99 -15.08 -3.09 5.41
N ALA A 100 -13.77 -2.94 5.23
CA ALA A 100 -13.04 -3.49 4.09
C ALA A 100 -11.72 -4.13 4.54
N ASP A 101 -11.30 -5.20 3.86
CA ASP A 101 -10.05 -5.89 4.15
C ASP A 101 -8.87 -4.90 4.14
N CYS A 102 -8.13 -4.86 5.24
CA CYS A 102 -7.07 -3.89 5.40
C CYS A 102 -5.76 -4.29 4.72
N SER A 103 -5.59 -5.55 4.34
CA SER A 103 -4.34 -6.06 3.76
C SER A 103 -4.14 -5.47 2.35
N VAL A 104 -5.17 -5.56 1.51
CA VAL A 104 -5.18 -5.01 0.15
C VAL A 104 -5.11 -3.49 0.18
N ILE A 105 -5.91 -2.86 1.05
CA ILE A 105 -5.87 -1.40 1.21
C ILE A 105 -4.48 -0.95 1.65
N THR A 106 -3.87 -1.63 2.63
CA THR A 106 -2.53 -1.29 3.12
C THR A 106 -1.48 -1.47 2.03
N GLU A 107 -1.55 -2.52 1.24
CA GLU A 107 -0.65 -2.73 0.09
C GLU A 107 -0.75 -1.58 -0.90
N LEU A 108 -1.95 -1.31 -1.44
CA LEU A 108 -2.15 -0.33 -2.50
C LEU A 108 -1.84 1.09 -2.05
N ARG A 109 -2.37 1.51 -0.89
CA ARG A 109 -2.18 2.88 -0.39
C ARG A 109 -0.72 3.18 -0.04
N THR A 110 0.06 2.18 0.35
CA THR A 110 1.47 2.38 0.69
C THR A 110 2.28 2.63 -0.57
N GLY A 111 2.09 1.82 -1.62
CA GLY A 111 2.68 2.10 -2.93
C GLY A 111 2.23 3.45 -3.49
N ALA A 112 0.93 3.76 -3.40
CA ALA A 112 0.37 5.01 -3.88
C ALA A 112 0.93 6.24 -3.16
N ALA A 113 1.13 6.19 -1.84
CA ALA A 113 1.75 7.26 -1.08
C ALA A 113 3.18 7.54 -1.58
N SER A 114 3.98 6.48 -1.80
CA SER A 114 5.28 6.59 -2.44
C SER A 114 5.19 7.13 -3.86
N GLY A 115 4.14 6.78 -4.61
CA GLY A 115 3.86 7.34 -5.93
C GLY A 115 3.68 8.86 -5.90
N VAL A 116 2.90 9.39 -4.95
CA VAL A 116 2.73 10.85 -4.76
C VAL A 116 4.07 11.52 -4.46
N ALA A 117 4.85 10.95 -3.53
CA ALA A 117 6.17 11.48 -3.18
C ALA A 117 7.14 11.46 -4.38
N THR A 118 7.22 10.33 -5.09
CA THR A 118 8.02 10.20 -6.30
C THR A 118 7.60 11.22 -7.34
N ASP A 119 6.30 11.43 -7.54
CA ASP A 119 5.84 12.37 -8.54
C ASP A 119 6.36 13.79 -8.29
N LEU A 120 6.33 14.22 -7.03
CA LEU A 120 6.78 15.54 -6.60
C LEU A 120 8.31 15.68 -6.57
N LEU A 121 9.03 14.64 -6.15
CA LEU A 121 10.44 14.76 -5.75
C LEU A 121 11.43 14.15 -6.73
N ALA A 122 11.05 13.09 -7.46
CA ALA A 122 11.97 12.42 -8.37
C ALA A 122 12.09 13.16 -9.71
N ARG A 123 13.23 13.03 -10.38
CA ARG A 123 13.41 13.57 -11.74
C ARG A 123 12.30 13.09 -12.67
N LYS A 124 11.77 13.98 -13.51
CA LYS A 124 10.68 13.66 -14.44
C LYS A 124 11.11 12.69 -15.54
N ASP A 125 12.40 12.65 -15.87
CA ASP A 125 13.00 11.79 -16.88
C ASP A 125 13.57 10.47 -16.32
N ALA A 126 13.33 10.15 -15.04
CA ALA A 126 13.82 8.91 -14.43
C ALA A 126 13.35 7.66 -15.23
N LYS A 127 14.31 6.80 -15.59
CA LYS A 127 14.09 5.59 -16.42
C LYS A 127 14.28 4.27 -15.69
N THR A 128 14.92 4.31 -14.53
CA THR A 128 15.29 3.12 -13.75
C THR A 128 14.74 3.21 -12.34
N LEU A 129 14.13 2.13 -11.87
CA LEU A 129 13.63 1.97 -10.51
C LEU A 129 14.41 0.84 -9.83
N ALA A 130 14.93 1.07 -8.63
CA ALA A 130 15.48 0.02 -7.78
C ALA A 130 14.45 -0.37 -6.70
N LEU A 131 14.28 -1.68 -6.49
CA LEU A 131 13.43 -2.27 -5.45
C LEU A 131 14.27 -3.23 -4.61
N ILE A 132 14.36 -2.95 -3.31
CA ILE A 132 15.02 -3.80 -2.32
C ILE A 132 13.92 -4.51 -1.53
N GLY A 133 13.82 -5.82 -1.72
CA GLY A 133 12.69 -6.67 -1.38
C GLY A 133 11.75 -6.90 -2.58
N ALA A 134 11.26 -8.14 -2.72
CA ALA A 134 10.41 -8.59 -3.82
C ALA A 134 9.01 -9.06 -3.34
N GLY A 135 8.53 -8.49 -2.23
CA GLY A 135 7.24 -8.81 -1.61
C GLY A 135 6.04 -8.04 -2.19
N ALA A 136 4.92 -8.02 -1.45
CA ALA A 136 3.70 -7.31 -1.83
C ALA A 136 3.92 -5.78 -2.00
N GLN A 137 4.76 -5.20 -1.14
CA GLN A 137 5.08 -3.77 -1.24
C GLN A 137 5.86 -3.45 -2.53
N ALA A 138 6.78 -4.30 -2.98
CA ALA A 138 7.49 -4.10 -4.25
C ALA A 138 6.52 -4.04 -5.44
N ARG A 139 5.49 -4.91 -5.44
CA ARG A 139 4.47 -4.99 -6.49
C ARG A 139 3.61 -3.72 -6.56
N SER A 140 3.12 -3.25 -5.42
CA SER A 140 2.34 -2.00 -5.35
C SER A 140 3.19 -0.76 -5.64
N HIS A 141 4.45 -0.73 -5.20
CA HIS A 141 5.35 0.36 -5.53
C HIS A 141 5.65 0.40 -7.02
N LEU A 142 5.97 -0.73 -7.66
CA LEU A 142 6.16 -0.77 -9.12
C LEU A 142 4.92 -0.23 -9.85
N ALA A 143 3.72 -0.69 -9.47
CA ALA A 143 2.48 -0.19 -10.07
C ALA A 143 2.34 1.34 -9.92
N ALA A 144 2.61 1.88 -8.73
CA ALA A 144 2.53 3.31 -8.47
C ALA A 144 3.60 4.10 -9.25
N MET A 145 4.83 3.59 -9.32
CA MET A 145 5.92 4.23 -10.08
C MET A 145 5.61 4.28 -11.57
N LEU A 146 4.99 3.23 -12.13
CA LEU A 146 4.57 3.23 -13.53
C LEU A 146 3.47 4.25 -13.82
N VAL A 147 2.55 4.48 -12.87
CA VAL A 147 1.53 5.53 -12.99
C VAL A 147 2.18 6.92 -13.07
N VAL A 148 3.14 7.21 -12.18
CA VAL A 148 3.71 8.57 -12.07
C VAL A 148 4.93 8.78 -12.97
N ARG A 149 5.56 7.73 -13.47
CA ARG A 149 6.65 7.76 -14.44
C ARG A 149 6.35 6.83 -15.62
N PRO A 150 5.49 7.25 -16.57
CA PRO A 150 5.18 6.45 -17.76
C PRO A 150 6.39 6.11 -18.63
N GLY A 151 7.48 6.87 -18.48
CA GLY A 151 8.74 6.62 -19.16
C GLY A 151 9.69 5.63 -18.46
N LEU A 152 9.31 5.04 -17.32
CA LEU A 152 10.09 4.04 -16.60
C LEU A 152 10.23 2.78 -17.47
N SER A 153 11.47 2.37 -17.77
CA SER A 153 11.74 1.28 -18.70
C SER A 153 12.54 0.13 -18.10
N GLU A 154 13.24 0.35 -17.00
CA GLU A 154 14.04 -0.66 -16.30
C GLU A 154 13.69 -0.70 -14.81
N VAL A 155 13.54 -1.90 -14.28
CA VAL A 155 13.41 -2.18 -12.86
C VAL A 155 14.56 -3.08 -12.45
N ARG A 156 15.26 -2.73 -11.38
CA ARG A 156 16.24 -3.58 -10.71
C ARG A 156 15.65 -4.06 -9.41
N VAL A 157 15.70 -5.36 -9.17
CA VAL A 157 15.13 -5.97 -7.96
C VAL A 157 16.17 -6.85 -7.29
N TYR A 158 16.26 -6.72 -5.97
CA TYR A 158 17.04 -7.59 -5.11
C TYR A 158 16.15 -8.07 -3.96
N ASP A 159 16.27 -9.34 -3.58
CA ASP A 159 15.68 -9.90 -2.37
C ASP A 159 16.67 -10.93 -1.81
N LEU A 160 16.70 -11.10 -0.49
CA LEU A 160 17.50 -12.14 0.16
C LEU A 160 17.19 -13.54 -0.38
N ARG A 161 15.93 -13.76 -0.81
CA ARG A 161 15.49 -14.98 -1.48
C ARG A 161 15.44 -14.73 -2.98
N LYS A 162 16.41 -15.30 -3.72
CA LYS A 162 16.52 -15.12 -5.16
C LYS A 162 15.23 -15.53 -5.90
N GLU A 163 14.59 -16.59 -5.45
CA GLU A 163 13.34 -17.11 -6.01
C GLU A 163 12.21 -16.07 -5.94
N ALA A 164 12.19 -15.23 -4.89
CA ALA A 164 11.21 -14.15 -4.77
C ALA A 164 11.44 -13.04 -5.82
N SER A 165 12.71 -12.71 -6.10
CA SER A 165 13.07 -11.76 -7.16
C SER A 165 12.76 -12.31 -8.56
N GLU A 166 13.01 -13.59 -8.79
CA GLU A 166 12.68 -14.27 -10.05
C GLU A 166 11.16 -14.32 -10.28
N ALA A 167 10.37 -14.66 -9.26
CA ALA A 167 8.91 -14.61 -9.32
C ALA A 167 8.41 -13.18 -9.59
N PHE A 168 8.94 -12.18 -8.87
CA PHE A 168 8.60 -10.79 -9.10
C PHE A 168 8.90 -10.33 -10.54
N LYS A 169 10.07 -10.72 -11.09
CA LYS A 169 10.43 -10.47 -12.48
C LYS A 169 9.39 -11.05 -13.42
N ALA A 170 9.11 -12.36 -13.34
CA ALA A 170 8.15 -13.02 -14.23
C ALA A 170 6.76 -12.36 -14.18
N GLU A 171 6.24 -12.10 -12.98
CA GLU A 171 4.94 -11.44 -12.79
C GLU A 171 4.91 -10.02 -13.36
N SER A 172 5.95 -9.23 -13.10
CA SER A 172 6.01 -7.80 -13.47
C SER A 172 6.23 -7.61 -14.96
N GLU A 173 7.09 -8.41 -15.58
CA GLU A 173 7.32 -8.38 -17.02
C GLU A 173 6.04 -8.80 -17.77
N ALA A 174 5.35 -9.86 -17.31
CA ALA A 174 4.09 -10.30 -17.89
C ALA A 174 2.96 -9.27 -17.75
N LYS A 175 2.86 -8.61 -16.59
CA LYS A 175 1.76 -7.68 -16.28
C LYS A 175 1.95 -6.30 -16.90
N TYR A 176 3.18 -5.78 -16.91
CA TYR A 176 3.45 -4.38 -17.25
C TYR A 176 4.37 -4.20 -18.48
N GLY A 177 4.99 -5.25 -18.99
CA GLY A 177 5.89 -5.16 -20.15
C GLY A 177 7.19 -4.36 -19.88
N VAL A 178 7.55 -4.16 -18.62
CA VAL A 178 8.80 -3.50 -18.21
C VAL A 178 9.97 -4.49 -18.24
N LYS A 179 11.21 -4.03 -18.43
CA LYS A 179 12.39 -4.90 -18.24
C LYS A 179 12.73 -4.99 -16.76
N VAL A 180 12.82 -6.20 -16.21
CA VAL A 180 13.24 -6.42 -14.82
C VAL A 180 14.57 -7.18 -14.77
N THR A 181 15.56 -6.62 -14.07
CA THR A 181 16.87 -7.23 -13.81
C THR A 181 16.89 -7.70 -12.35
N VAL A 182 17.21 -8.98 -12.13
CA VAL A 182 17.47 -9.53 -10.78
C VAL A 182 18.93 -9.27 -10.45
N CYS A 183 19.18 -8.48 -9.40
CA CYS A 183 20.52 -8.10 -8.95
C CYS A 183 21.09 -9.16 -7.98
N GLY A 184 22.42 -9.29 -7.95
CA GLY A 184 23.14 -10.20 -7.06
C GLY A 184 23.34 -9.66 -5.64
N SER A 185 23.25 -8.34 -5.47
CA SER A 185 23.40 -7.67 -4.18
C SER A 185 22.57 -6.38 -4.11
N VAL A 186 22.56 -5.71 -2.96
CA VAL A 186 21.85 -4.43 -2.76
C VAL A 186 22.56 -3.28 -3.50
N GLU A 187 23.86 -3.41 -3.71
CA GLU A 187 24.73 -2.39 -4.32
C GLU A 187 24.55 -2.25 -5.85
N GLU A 188 24.08 -3.30 -6.53
CA GLU A 188 23.86 -3.37 -8.00
C GLU A 188 22.51 -2.77 -8.46
#